data_AF-A0A059CE16-F1
#
_entry.id   AF-A0A059CE16-F1
#
_cell.length_a   1.000
_cell.length_b   1.000
_cell.length_c   1.000
_cell.angle_alpha   90.00
_cell.angle_beta   90.00
_cell.angle_gamma   90.00
#
_symmetry.space_group_name_H-M   'P 1'
#
loop_
_entity.id
_entity.type
_entity.pdbx_description
1 polymer ?
#
loop_
_entity_poly.entity_id
_entity_poly.type
_entity_poly.pdbx_seq_one_letter_code
_entity_poly.pdbx_strand_id
1 'polypeptide(L)'
;MCDFCQNGDNGQKDLATHGRERFTVWPKETGDAPSSVVCYMREANVPEDIARKHIKELINQEWKSINAYCFSNADTPFVRTFIDVTVNAARVAHMLYQFGDGFGVQDGDIRRQILSAVIHPLALN
;
A
#
# COMPACT_ATOMS: atom_id res chain seq x y z
N MET A 1 10.83 -7.18 6.65
CA MET A 1 9.84 -7.56 7.68
C MET A 1 10.25 -6.81 8.94
N CYS A 2 9.39 -5.96 9.49
CA CYS A 2 9.64 -5.23 10.74
C CYS A 2 9.84 -6.22 11.91
N ASP A 3 10.66 -5.90 12.91
CA ASP A 3 10.93 -6.76 14.08
C ASP A 3 9.64 -7.08 14.86
N PHE A 4 8.66 -6.17 14.76
CA PHE A 4 7.31 -6.33 15.30
C PHE A 4 6.46 -7.39 14.56
N CYS A 5 6.68 -7.61 13.26
CA CYS A 5 5.99 -8.68 12.51
C CYS A 5 6.60 -10.06 12.73
N GLN A 6 7.86 -10.12 13.17
CA GLN A 6 8.57 -11.38 13.38
C GLN A 6 8.29 -11.99 14.75
N ASN A 7 8.06 -11.15 15.74
CA ASN A 7 7.69 -11.55 17.08
C ASN A 7 6.17 -11.38 17.22
N GLY A 8 5.41 -12.47 17.09
CA GLY A 8 3.96 -12.52 17.32
C GLY A 8 3.58 -12.26 18.78
N ASP A 9 4.09 -11.17 19.35
CA ASP A 9 3.84 -10.76 20.71
C ASP A 9 2.50 -10.02 20.76
N ASN A 10 1.47 -10.79 21.09
CA ASN A 10 0.15 -10.28 21.52
C ASN A 10 0.23 -9.70 22.96
N GLY A 11 1.42 -9.34 23.42
CA GLY A 11 1.75 -8.94 24.78
C GLY A 11 1.30 -7.53 25.14
N GLN A 12 0.10 -7.49 25.72
CA GLN A 12 -0.36 -6.47 26.64
C GLN A 12 0.75 -6.06 27.63
N LYS A 13 1.27 -4.84 27.49
CA LYS A 13 2.02 -4.16 28.56
C LYS A 13 1.38 -2.81 28.79
N ASP A 14 0.55 -2.78 29.82
CA ASP A 14 0.06 -1.56 30.44
C ASP A 14 1.24 -0.70 30.88
N LEU A 15 1.49 0.39 30.16
CA LEU A 15 2.31 1.49 30.63
C LEU A 15 1.43 2.73 30.72
N ALA A 16 0.65 2.77 31.80
CA ALA A 16 0.07 4.00 32.29
C ALA A 16 1.17 4.84 32.96
N THR A 17 1.78 5.76 32.21
CA THR A 17 2.51 6.88 32.82
C THR A 17 2.46 8.12 31.92
N HIS A 18 1.64 9.08 32.38
CA HIS A 18 1.68 10.53 32.11
C HIS A 18 1.48 11.06 30.68
N GLY A 19 0.25 11.52 30.42
CA GLY A 19 0.00 12.86 29.88
C GLY A 19 0.52 13.18 28.48
N ARG A 20 -0.01 12.52 27.45
CA ARG A 20 -0.27 13.13 26.13
C ARG A 20 -1.29 12.30 25.37
N GLU A 21 -2.09 12.97 24.56
CA GLU A 21 -3.32 12.52 23.92
C GLU A 21 -3.21 11.11 23.29
N ARG A 22 -4.20 10.27 23.62
CA ARG A 22 -4.30 8.87 23.25
C ARG A 22 -4.67 8.74 21.77
N PHE A 23 -3.69 8.71 20.87
CA PHE A 23 -3.87 8.27 19.49
C PHE A 23 -3.62 6.75 19.39
N THR A 24 -4.49 5.96 20.01
CA THR A 24 -4.45 4.49 19.86
C THR A 24 -5.22 4.10 18.61
N VAL A 25 -4.54 4.05 17.46
CA VAL A 25 -4.99 3.16 16.38
C VAL A 25 -4.55 1.75 16.79
N TRP A 26 -5.43 1.07 17.51
CA TRP A 26 -5.27 -0.35 17.81
C TRP A 26 -5.12 -1.13 16.49
N PRO A 27 -4.32 -2.20 16.43
CA PRO A 27 -4.48 -3.18 15.37
C PRO A 27 -5.95 -3.60 15.42
N LYS A 28 -6.65 -3.42 14.30
CA LYS A 28 -7.96 -4.04 14.10
C LYS A 28 -7.79 -5.50 14.53
N GLU A 29 -8.59 -5.99 15.46
CA GLU A 29 -8.59 -7.40 15.89
C GLU A 29 -9.13 -8.32 14.77
N THR A 30 -8.70 -8.10 13.53
CA THR A 30 -9.03 -8.93 12.37
C THR A 30 -8.13 -10.15 12.26
N GLY A 31 -7.07 -10.26 13.08
CA GLY A 31 -6.06 -11.30 12.97
C GLY A 31 -5.08 -11.10 11.81
N ASP A 32 -5.19 -9.97 11.09
CA ASP A 32 -4.31 -9.61 9.98
C ASP A 32 -2.94 -9.16 10.47
N ALA A 33 -1.92 -9.39 9.65
CA ALA A 33 -0.59 -8.82 9.87
C ALA A 33 -0.66 -7.28 9.93
N PRO A 34 0.12 -6.62 10.81
CA PRO A 34 0.10 -5.17 10.93
C PRO A 34 0.58 -4.52 9.63
N SER A 35 -0.08 -3.43 9.23
CA SER A 35 0.29 -2.68 8.03
C SER A 35 1.67 -2.02 8.16
N SER A 36 2.31 -1.73 7.03
CA SER A 36 3.60 -1.01 7.00
C SER A 36 3.56 0.34 7.70
N VAL A 37 2.42 1.05 7.63
CA VAL A 37 2.20 2.31 8.36
C VAL A 37 2.23 2.06 9.88
N VAL A 38 1.51 1.05 10.37
CA VAL A 38 1.48 0.70 11.80
C VAL A 38 2.85 0.24 12.29
N CYS A 39 3.57 -0.56 11.50
CA CYS A 39 4.95 -0.93 11.82
C CYS A 39 5.83 0.30 11.98
N TYR A 40 5.84 1.20 10.99
CA TYR A 40 6.70 2.38 11.02
C TYR A 40 6.33 3.36 12.16
N MET A 41 5.04 3.54 12.44
CA MET A 41 4.58 4.32 13.60
C MET A 41 5.19 3.80 14.90
N ARG A 42 5.25 2.48 15.10
CA ARG A 42 5.81 1.86 16.30
C ARG A 42 7.33 1.92 16.33
N GLU A 43 7.98 1.60 15.22
CA GLU A 43 9.44 1.55 15.13
C GLU A 43 10.07 2.95 15.27
N ALA A 44 9.48 3.96 14.64
CA ALA A 44 9.98 5.33 14.68
C ALA A 44 9.31 6.20 15.77
N ASN A 45 8.30 5.68 16.47
CA ASN A 45 7.48 6.41 17.45
C ASN A 45 6.94 7.75 16.89
N VAL A 46 6.34 7.68 15.70
CA VAL A 46 5.80 8.85 14.98
C VAL A 46 4.28 8.76 14.81
N PRO A 47 3.57 9.89 14.68
CA PRO A 47 2.14 9.86 14.39
C PRO A 47 1.83 9.33 12.99
N GLU A 48 0.58 8.92 12.77
CA GLU A 48 0.14 8.22 11.55
C GLU A 48 0.36 9.05 10.27
N ASP A 49 0.15 10.36 10.32
CA ASP A 49 0.34 11.25 9.18
C ASP A 49 1.80 11.27 8.71
N ILE A 50 2.75 11.30 9.65
CA ILE A 50 4.19 11.22 9.37
C ILE A 50 4.55 9.84 8.82
N ALA A 51 4.03 8.77 9.43
CA ALA A 51 4.27 7.41 8.94
C ALA A 51 3.72 7.19 7.53
N ARG A 52 2.49 7.63 7.27
CA ARG A 52 1.86 7.55 5.96
C ARG A 52 2.63 8.35 4.91
N LYS A 53 3.13 9.54 5.27
CA LYS A 53 4.00 10.33 4.39
C LYS A 53 5.31 9.60 4.09
N HIS A 54 5.94 8.99 5.08
CA HIS A 54 7.17 8.21 4.91
C HIS A 54 6.96 7.02 3.96
N ILE A 55 5.93 6.20 4.19
CA ILE A 55 5.61 5.06 3.33
C ILE A 55 5.29 5.51 1.89
N LYS A 56 4.56 6.62 1.70
CA LYS A 56 4.31 7.20 0.38
C LYS A 56 5.61 7.61 -0.34
N GLU A 57 6.56 8.19 0.39
CA GLU A 57 7.84 8.57 -0.19
C GLU A 57 8.66 7.34 -0.61
N LEU A 58 8.68 6.27 0.19
CA LEU A 58 9.30 5.01 -0.20
C LEU A 58 8.68 4.45 -1.48
N ILE A 59 7.34 4.42 -1.58
CA ILE A 59 6.64 3.99 -2.80
C ILE A 59 7.07 4.85 -4.01
N ASN A 60 7.18 6.16 -3.85
CA ASN A 60 7.62 7.06 -4.92
C ASN A 60 9.08 6.80 -5.34
N GLN A 61 9.96 6.47 -4.39
CA GLN A 61 11.35 6.13 -4.67
C GLN A 61 11.44 4.81 -5.45
N GLU A 62 10.68 3.80 -5.05
CA GLU A 62 10.61 2.53 -5.79
C GLU A 62 10.07 2.74 -7.20
N TRP A 63 9.06 3.60 -7.40
CA TRP A 63 8.59 3.97 -8.74
C TRP A 63 9.67 4.58 -9.62
N LYS A 64 10.53 5.44 -9.06
CA LYS A 64 11.68 6.00 -9.81
C LYS A 64 12.65 4.90 -10.24
N SER A 65 12.92 3.94 -9.36
CA SER A 65 13.78 2.78 -9.65
C SER A 65 13.18 1.90 -10.77
N ILE A 66 11.90 1.56 -10.66
CA ILE A 66 11.16 0.80 -11.68
C ILE A 66 11.22 1.52 -13.03
N ASN A 67 10.95 2.82 -13.07
CA ASN A 67 10.99 3.61 -14.30
C ASN A 67 12.39 3.59 -14.92
N ALA A 68 13.45 3.79 -14.13
CA ALA A 68 14.82 3.72 -14.61
C ALA A 68 15.14 2.35 -15.22
N TYR A 69 14.70 1.26 -14.58
CA TYR A 69 14.90 -0.10 -15.07
C TYR A 69 14.11 -0.39 -16.36
N CYS A 70 12.91 0.17 -16.50
CA CYS A 70 12.12 0.10 -17.74
C CYS A 70 12.87 0.73 -18.92
N PHE A 71 13.49 1.89 -18.72
CA PHE A 71 14.23 2.59 -19.77
C PHE A 71 15.57 1.91 -20.09
N SER A 72 16.27 1.35 -19.10
CA SER A 72 17.60 0.74 -19.31
C SER A 72 17.55 -0.67 -19.92
N ASN A 73 16.44 -1.39 -19.78
CA ASN A 73 16.30 -2.78 -20.27
C ASN A 73 15.32 -2.91 -21.43
N ALA A 74 15.05 -1.82 -22.17
CA ALA A 74 14.05 -1.78 -23.23
C ALA A 74 14.26 -2.87 -24.31
N ASP A 75 15.52 -3.27 -24.54
CA ASP A 75 15.93 -4.17 -25.63
C ASP A 75 15.97 -5.66 -25.23
N THR A 76 15.72 -6.01 -23.97
CA THR A 76 15.76 -7.40 -23.50
C THR A 76 14.34 -8.00 -23.43
N PRO A 77 13.93 -8.91 -24.33
CA PRO A 77 12.52 -9.34 -24.45
C PRO A 77 11.96 -10.04 -23.22
N PHE A 78 12.74 -10.90 -22.56
CA PHE A 78 12.31 -11.61 -21.35
C PHE A 78 12.12 -10.66 -20.16
N VAL A 79 13.08 -9.73 -19.99
CA VAL A 79 13.04 -8.71 -18.94
C VAL A 79 11.90 -7.74 -19.20
N ARG A 80 11.61 -7.41 -20.47
CA ARG A 80 10.52 -6.52 -20.84
C ARG A 80 9.14 -7.05 -20.44
N THR A 81 8.83 -8.31 -20.75
CA THR A 81 7.55 -8.93 -20.35
C THR A 81 7.38 -8.94 -18.82
N PHE A 82 8.44 -9.28 -18.09
CA PHE A 82 8.42 -9.28 -16.63
C PHE A 82 8.20 -7.87 -16.05
N ILE A 83 8.89 -6.87 -16.60
CA ILE A 83 8.70 -5.45 -16.27
C ILE A 83 7.25 -5.05 -16.52
N ASP A 84 6.71 -5.34 -17.70
CA ASP A 84 5.36 -4.90 -18.09
C ASP A 84 4.29 -5.49 -17.14
N VAL A 85 4.39 -6.78 -16.80
CA VAL A 85 3.49 -7.43 -15.83
C VAL A 85 3.62 -6.78 -14.45
N THR A 86 4.85 -6.57 -13.98
CA THR A 86 5.12 -5.99 -12.65
C THR A 86 4.60 -4.56 -12.55
N VAL A 87 4.88 -3.74 -13.56
CA VAL A 87 4.42 -2.35 -13.65
C VAL A 87 2.90 -2.27 -13.72
N ASN A 88 2.26 -3.12 -14.52
CA ASN A 88 0.81 -3.12 -14.63
C ASN A 88 0.15 -3.58 -13.33
N ALA A 89 0.71 -4.57 -12.63
CA ALA A 89 0.24 -4.96 -11.30
C ALA A 89 0.35 -3.80 -10.29
N ALA A 90 1.48 -3.10 -10.27
CA ALA A 90 1.68 -1.92 -9.41
C ALA A 90 0.71 -0.78 -9.76
N ARG A 91 0.41 -0.55 -11.04
CA ARG A 91 -0.60 0.43 -11.48
C ARG A 91 -2.01 0.06 -11.01
N VAL A 92 -2.40 -1.21 -11.12
CA VAL A 92 -3.70 -1.69 -10.61
C VAL A 92 -3.78 -1.46 -9.10
N ALA A 93 -2.75 -1.84 -8.34
CA ALA A 93 -2.72 -1.59 -6.90
C ALA A 93 -2.83 -0.10 -6.57
N HIS A 94 -2.11 0.76 -7.30
CA HIS A 94 -2.20 2.21 -7.10
C HIS A 94 -3.60 2.75 -7.38
N MET A 95 -4.22 2.35 -8.50
CA MET A 95 -5.60 2.73 -8.85
C MET A 95 -6.60 2.30 -7.77
N LEU A 96 -6.47 1.08 -7.25
CA LEU A 96 -7.35 0.55 -6.21
C LEU A 96 -7.21 1.31 -4.88
N TYR A 97 -6.01 1.80 -4.53
CA TYR A 97 -5.73 2.29 -3.18
C TYR A 97 -5.37 3.77 -3.05
N GLN A 98 -5.26 4.51 -4.15
CA GLN A 98 -4.84 5.94 -4.13
C GLN A 98 -5.75 6.85 -3.29
N PHE A 99 -7.04 6.50 -3.18
CA PHE A 99 -8.04 7.28 -2.45
C PHE A 99 -8.64 6.54 -1.24
N GLY A 100 -7.97 5.50 -0.75
CA GLY A 100 -8.46 4.65 0.35
C GLY A 100 -8.75 3.23 -0.12
N ASP A 101 -9.63 2.50 0.56
CA ASP A 101 -9.94 1.12 0.19
C ASP A 101 -10.93 1.05 -0.99
N GLY A 102 -10.42 1.12 -2.22
CA GLY A 102 -11.24 1.03 -3.43
C GLY A 102 -11.60 -0.39 -3.85
N PHE A 103 -11.00 -1.41 -3.23
CA PHE A 103 -11.26 -2.81 -3.54
C PHE A 103 -12.29 -3.44 -2.60
N GLY A 104 -12.19 -3.17 -1.30
CA GLY A 104 -13.13 -3.67 -0.30
C GLY A 104 -14.47 -2.93 -0.29
N VAL A 105 -14.52 -1.71 -0.82
CA VAL A 105 -15.75 -0.91 -0.90
C VAL A 105 -16.56 -1.28 -2.16
N GLN A 106 -17.70 -1.94 -1.94
CA GLN A 106 -18.49 -2.57 -3.01
C GLN A 106 -19.13 -1.60 -4.02
N ASP A 107 -19.33 -0.33 -3.68
CA ASP A 107 -20.05 0.67 -4.48
C ASP A 107 -19.21 1.90 -4.87
N GLY A 108 -17.88 1.78 -4.88
CA GLY A 108 -16.98 2.90 -5.20
C GLY A 108 -16.86 3.24 -6.70
N ASP A 109 -16.36 4.44 -7.00
CA ASP A 109 -16.05 4.90 -8.37
C ASP A 109 -15.13 3.95 -9.14
N ILE A 110 -14.22 3.30 -8.43
CA ILE A 110 -13.28 2.31 -8.96
C ILE A 110 -14.01 1.11 -9.56
N ARG A 111 -15.09 0.62 -8.92
CA ARG A 111 -15.92 -0.45 -9.48
C ARG A 111 -16.54 -0.04 -10.81
N ARG A 112 -17.05 1.19 -10.92
CA ARG A 112 -17.63 1.70 -12.16
C ARG A 112 -16.60 1.76 -13.28
N GLN A 113 -15.38 2.20 -12.98
CA GLN A 113 -14.27 2.21 -13.93
C GLN A 113 -13.89 0.79 -14.38
N ILE A 114 -13.79 -0.16 -13.45
CA ILE A 114 -13.48 -1.57 -13.77
C ILE A 114 -14.56 -2.17 -14.67
N LEU A 115 -15.84 -1.98 -14.34
CA LEU A 115 -16.95 -2.48 -15.16
C LEU A 115 -16.92 -1.87 -16.56
N SER A 116 -16.65 -0.57 -16.68
CA SER A 116 -16.52 0.10 -17.97
C SER A 116 -15.33 -0.41 -18.79
N ALA A 117 -14.22 -0.79 -18.15
CA ALA A 117 -13.00 -1.19 -18.85
C ALA A 117 -13.01 -2.67 -19.27
N VAL A 118 -13.67 -3.54 -18.49
CA VAL A 118 -13.58 -5.01 -18.66
C VAL A 118 -14.87 -5.65 -19.15
N ILE A 119 -16.03 -5.09 -18.77
CA ILE A 119 -17.34 -5.70 -19.03
C ILE A 119 -18.10 -4.97 -20.14
N HIS A 120 -18.13 -3.64 -20.09
CA HIS A 120 -18.92 -2.87 -21.05
C HIS A 120 -18.14 -2.67 -22.35
N PRO A 121 -18.72 -3.02 -23.51
CA PRO A 121 -18.10 -2.74 -24.80
C PRO A 121 -18.05 -1.23 -25.05
N LEU A 122 -16.99 -0.79 -25.73
CA LEU A 122 -16.90 0.58 -26.23
C LEU A 122 -17.93 0.75 -27.35
N ALA A 123 -18.84 1.72 -27.20
CA ALA A 123 -19.72 2.11 -28.27
C ALA A 123 -18.89 2.69 -29.41
N LEU A 124 -18.92 2.03 -30.58
CA LEU A 124 -18.37 2.57 -31.82
C LEU A 124 -19.50 3.34 -32.49
N ASN A 125 -19.33 4.66 -32.57
CA ASN A 125 -20.23 5.55 -33.33
C ASN A 125 -19.94 5.45 -34.83
#